data_AF-A0A2V6FVC6-F1
#
_entry.id   AF-A0A2V6FVC6-F1
#
_cell.length_a   1.000
_cell.length_b   1.000
_cell.length_c   1.000
_cell.angle_alpha   90.00
_cell.angle_beta   90.00
_cell.angle_gamma   90.00
#
_symmetry.space_group_name_H-M   'P 1'
#
loop_
_entity.id
_entity.type
_entity.pdbx_description
1 polymer ?
#
loop_
_entity_poly.entity_id
_entity_poly.type
_entity_poly.pdbx_seq_one_letter_code
_entity_poly.pdbx_strand_id
1 'polypeptide(L)'
;MTKKNTQPATLSAQELQLIERLREHPDLMERFQSILELSANADGPVKSADEVEGLLIEEMRRLGNTTMGSWAVSAEKRLGEQLAQKDASARARKKKR
;
A
#
# COMPACT_ATOMS: atom_id res chain seq x y z
N MET A 1 29.17 -0.60 35.76
CA MET A 1 28.64 -0.13 34.47
C MET A 1 28.27 -1.34 33.63
N THR A 2 27.01 -1.77 33.67
CA THR A 2 26.53 -2.91 32.88
C THR A 2 26.11 -2.41 31.50
N LYS A 3 26.83 -2.84 30.46
CA LYS A 3 26.50 -2.54 29.07
C LYS A 3 25.19 -3.26 28.74
N LYS A 4 24.08 -2.52 28.59
CA LYS A 4 22.84 -3.06 28.01
C LYS A 4 23.16 -3.43 26.56
N ASN A 5 23.29 -4.73 26.31
CA ASN A 5 23.51 -5.28 24.99
C ASN A 5 22.17 -5.23 24.24
N THR A 6 21.81 -4.07 23.70
CA THR A 6 20.66 -3.93 22.81
C THR A 6 21.07 -4.53 21.46
N GLN A 7 20.85 -5.84 21.29
CA GLN A 7 20.92 -6.42 19.96
C GLN A 7 19.84 -5.75 19.10
N PRO A 8 20.14 -5.37 17.85
CA PRO A 8 19.10 -4.88 16.95
C PRO A 8 18.08 -6.00 16.75
N ALA A 9 16.81 -5.71 17.03
CA ALA A 9 15.72 -6.65 16.79
C ALA A 9 15.77 -7.05 15.30
N THR A 10 15.99 -8.35 15.05
CA THR A 10 16.03 -8.88 13.69
C THR A 10 14.61 -8.95 13.17
N LEU A 11 14.32 -8.27 12.05
CA LEU A 11 13.00 -8.33 11.42
C LEU A 11 12.69 -9.77 10.99
N SER A 12 11.47 -10.20 11.30
CA SER A 12 10.90 -11.46 10.81
C SER A 12 10.72 -11.44 9.29
N ALA A 13 10.62 -12.62 8.70
CA ALA A 13 10.35 -12.75 7.27
C ALA A 13 9.03 -12.07 6.85
N GLN A 14 8.01 -12.07 7.72
CA GLN A 14 6.73 -11.43 7.48
C GLN A 14 6.85 -9.89 7.46
N GLU A 15 7.63 -9.32 8.38
CA GLU A 15 7.89 -7.87 8.42
C GLU A 15 8.67 -7.42 7.18
N LEU A 16 9.70 -8.18 6.78
CA LEU A 16 10.45 -7.89 5.55
C LEU A 16 9.55 -7.93 4.32
N GLN A 17 8.70 -8.96 4.19
CA GLN A 17 7.77 -9.05 3.07
C GLN A 17 6.79 -7.87 3.04
N LEU A 18 6.29 -7.44 4.19
CA LEU A 18 5.40 -6.27 4.27
C LEU A 18 6.13 -5.00 3.82
N ILE A 19 7.35 -4.77 4.32
CA ILE A 19 8.16 -3.60 3.99
C ILE A 19 8.45 -3.54 2.49
N GLU A 20 8.85 -4.66 1.87
CA GLU A 20 9.10 -4.68 0.42
C GLU A 20 7.84 -4.37 -0.38
N ARG A 21 6.68 -4.94 0.01
CA ARG A 21 5.40 -4.61 -0.65
C ARG A 21 5.02 -3.14 -0.50
N LEU A 22 5.28 -2.53 0.65
CA LEU A 22 5.01 -1.11 0.85
C LEU A 22 5.99 -0.23 0.06
N ARG A 23 7.24 -0.66 -0.15
CA ARG A 23 8.21 0.04 -1.02
C ARG A 23 7.78 0.06 -2.48
N GLU A 24 7.12 -0.99 -2.96
CA GLU A 24 6.50 -1.02 -4.29
C GLU A 24 5.29 -0.06 -4.42
N HIS A 25 4.74 0.40 -3.29
CA HIS A 25 3.57 1.26 -3.22
C HIS A 25 3.82 2.47 -2.28
N PRO A 26 4.67 3.44 -2.68
CA PRO A 26 5.08 4.55 -1.81
C PRO A 26 3.90 5.38 -1.28
N ASP A 27 2.84 5.56 -2.08
CA ASP A 27 1.64 6.27 -1.64
C ASP A 27 0.91 5.53 -0.50
N LEU A 28 0.91 4.19 -0.51
CA LEU A 28 0.34 3.40 0.60
C LEU A 28 1.24 3.45 1.83
N MET A 29 2.56 3.40 1.64
CA MET A 29 3.53 3.56 2.73
C MET A 29 3.31 4.88 3.48
N GLU A 30 3.15 6.00 2.76
CA GLU A 30 2.89 7.31 3.35
C GLU A 30 1.62 7.30 4.22
N ARG A 31 0.51 6.70 3.73
CA ARG A 31 -0.75 6.62 4.49
C ARG A 31 -0.60 5.79 5.77
N PHE A 32 0.09 4.65 5.71
CA PHE A 32 0.35 3.85 6.91
C PHE A 32 1.23 4.58 7.91
N GLN A 33 2.23 5.32 7.44
CA GLN A 33 3.07 6.16 8.28
C GLN A 33 2.22 7.21 9.03
N SER A 34 1.34 7.93 8.33
CA SER A 34 0.44 8.90 8.95
C SER A 34 -0.51 8.28 9.99
N ILE A 35 -1.05 7.08 9.72
CA ILE A 35 -1.90 6.37 10.68
C ILE A 35 -1.10 5.98 11.94
N LEU A 36 0.15 5.52 11.77
CA LEU A 36 1.02 5.19 12.90
C LEU A 36 1.38 6.42 13.73
N GLU A 37 1.61 7.58 13.10
CA GLU A 37 1.88 8.85 13.79
C GLU A 37 0.69 9.30 14.64
N LEU A 38 -0.55 9.09 14.18
CA LEU A 38 -1.75 9.35 14.99
C LEU A 38 -1.80 8.48 16.25
N SER A 39 -1.29 7.24 16.18
CA SER A 39 -1.25 6.33 17.33
C SER A 39 -0.10 6.62 18.30
N ALA A 40 1.02 7.14 17.78
CA ALA A 40 2.25 7.31 18.55
C ALA A 40 2.24 8.55 19.46
N ASN A 41 1.27 9.47 19.29
CA ASN A 41 1.25 10.76 19.99
C ASN A 41 2.63 11.45 19.99
N ALA A 42 3.38 11.31 18.89
CA ALA A 42 4.76 11.76 18.82
C ALA A 42 4.80 13.29 18.77
N ASP A 43 5.27 13.89 19.88
CA ASP A 43 5.76 15.26 20.00
C ASP A 43 4.75 16.42 19.79
N GLY A 44 3.47 16.22 20.12
CA GLY A 44 2.44 17.27 20.05
C GLY A 44 1.65 17.49 21.35
N PRO A 45 0.84 18.58 21.44
CA PRO A 45 -0.15 18.72 22.50
C PRO A 45 -1.08 17.50 22.53
N VAL A 46 -1.49 17.10 23.73
CA VAL A 46 -2.45 16.00 23.91
C VAL A 46 -3.72 16.32 23.14
N LYS A 47 -3.96 15.59 22.04
CA LYS A 47 -5.20 15.69 21.26
C LYS A 47 -6.32 14.99 22.02
N SER A 48 -7.53 15.53 21.93
CA SER A 48 -8.72 14.84 22.40
C SER A 48 -8.99 13.58 21.56
N ALA A 49 -9.73 12.63 22.14
CA ALA A 49 -10.14 11.43 21.42
C ALA A 49 -10.93 11.77 20.14
N ASP A 50 -11.81 12.77 20.21
CA ASP A 50 -12.64 13.23 19.08
C ASP A 50 -11.77 13.79 17.94
N GLU A 51 -10.72 14.55 18.26
CA GLU A 51 -9.78 15.06 17.26
C GLU A 51 -8.98 13.94 16.60
N VAL A 52 -8.50 12.97 17.38
CA VAL A 52 -7.78 11.80 16.85
C VAL A 52 -8.70 10.95 15.98
N GLU A 53 -9.95 10.74 16.39
CA GLU A 53 -10.96 10.02 15.61
C GLU A 53 -11.21 10.72 14.26
N GLY A 54 -11.43 12.04 14.27
CA GLY A 54 -11.63 12.81 13.05
C GLY A 54 -10.46 12.69 12.07
N LEU A 55 -9.23 12.81 12.58
CA LEU A 55 -8.01 12.64 11.77
C LEU A 55 -7.88 11.20 11.22
N LEU A 56 -8.19 10.19 12.04
CA LEU A 56 -8.12 8.80 11.63
C LEU A 56 -9.16 8.47 10.55
N ILE A 57 -10.38 8.98 10.66
CA ILE A 57 -11.43 8.81 9.64
C ILE A 57 -10.95 9.39 8.30
N GLU A 58 -10.37 10.58 8.31
CA GLU A 58 -9.85 11.20 7.09
C GLU A 58 -8.70 10.41 6.48
N GLU A 59 -7.75 9.91 7.29
CA GLU A 59 -6.67 9.07 6.77
C GLU A 59 -7.18 7.72 6.24
N MET A 60 -8.20 7.13 6.86
CA MET A 60 -8.86 5.92 6.35
C MET A 60 -9.53 6.16 5.00
N ARG A 61 -10.16 7.33 4.81
CA ARG A 61 -10.74 7.74 3.51
C ARG A 61 -9.65 7.90 2.45
N ARG A 62 -8.54 8.58 2.78
CA ARG A 62 -7.39 8.75 1.87
C ARG A 62 -6.77 7.41 1.50
N LEU A 63 -6.52 6.54 2.48
CA LEU A 63 -6.01 5.18 2.26
C LEU A 63 -6.94 4.38 1.33
N GLY A 64 -8.25 4.46 1.56
CA GLY A 64 -9.26 3.83 0.69
C GLY A 64 -9.17 4.33 -0.75
N ASN A 65 -9.10 5.65 -0.95
CA ASN A 65 -8.97 6.26 -2.28
C ASN A 65 -7.68 5.84 -2.99
N THR A 66 -6.53 5.88 -2.29
CA THR A 66 -5.25 5.43 -2.85
C THR A 66 -5.29 3.96 -3.26
N THR A 67 -5.87 3.11 -2.41
CA THR A 67 -6.00 1.67 -2.69
C THR A 67 -6.89 1.42 -3.91
N MET A 68 -8.04 2.10 -3.99
CA MET A 68 -8.96 1.99 -5.12
C MET A 68 -8.36 2.51 -6.43
N GLY A 69 -7.60 3.61 -6.39
CA GLY A 69 -6.89 4.13 -7.56
C GLY A 69 -5.86 3.15 -8.10
N SER A 70 -5.01 2.61 -7.21
CA SER A 70 -4.01 1.59 -7.58
C SER A 70 -4.66 0.31 -8.15
N TRP A 71 -5.78 -0.11 -7.56
CA TRP A 71 -6.57 -1.23 -8.07
C TRP A 71 -7.11 -0.96 -9.48
N ALA A 72 -7.69 0.22 -9.72
CA ALA A 72 -8.25 0.58 -11.01
C ALA A 72 -7.19 0.54 -12.13
N VAL A 73 -6.02 1.15 -11.90
CA VAL A 73 -4.89 1.10 -12.85
C VAL A 73 -4.44 -0.33 -13.13
N SER A 74 -4.37 -1.16 -12.08
CA SER A 74 -4.01 -2.57 -12.23
C SER A 74 -5.06 -3.37 -13.01
N ALA A 75 -6.34 -3.09 -12.80
CA ALA A 75 -7.45 -3.72 -13.49
C ALA A 75 -7.46 -3.35 -14.99
N GLU A 76 -7.27 -2.08 -15.32
CA GLU A 76 -7.17 -1.58 -16.68
C GLU A 76 -6.02 -2.26 -17.45
N LYS A 77 -4.83 -2.34 -16.84
CA LYS A 77 -3.68 -3.02 -17.44
C LYS A 77 -3.99 -4.49 -17.75
N ARG A 78 -4.55 -5.22 -16.79
CA ARG A 78 -4.92 -6.65 -16.98
C ARG A 78 -5.96 -6.83 -18.07
N LEU A 79 -6.96 -5.94 -18.16
CA LEU A 79 -7.97 -5.98 -19.21
C LEU A 79 -7.35 -5.69 -20.59
N GLY A 80 -6.44 -4.72 -20.68
CA GLY A 80 -5.71 -4.42 -21.92
C GLY A 80 -4.88 -5.62 -22.40
N GLU A 81 -4.14 -6.28 -21.50
CA GLU A 81 -3.38 -7.50 -21.80
C GLU A 81 -4.29 -8.64 -22.29
N GLN A 82 -5.43 -8.85 -21.65
CA GLN A 82 -6.40 -9.87 -22.05
C GLN A 82 -7.01 -9.59 -23.44
N LEU A 83 -7.33 -8.33 -23.74
CA LEU A 83 -7.85 -7.94 -25.04
C LEU A 83 -6.80 -8.13 -26.14
N ALA A 84 -5.56 -7.69 -25.90
CA ALA A 84 -4.46 -7.88 -26.83
C ALA A 84 -4.21 -9.37 -27.14
N GLN A 85 -4.30 -10.24 -26.12
CA GLN A 85 -4.15 -11.68 -26.30
C GLN A 85 -5.29 -12.29 -27.13
N LYS A 86 -6.54 -11.85 -26.91
CA LYS A 86 -7.70 -12.28 -27.70
C LYS A 86 -7.59 -11.82 -29.17
N ASP A 87 -7.20 -10.58 -29.41
CA ASP A 87 -7.05 -10.04 -30.77
C ASP A 87 -5.89 -10.70 -31.54
N ALA A 88 -4.77 -10.99 -30.87
CA ALA A 88 -3.66 -11.74 -31.46
C ALA A 88 -4.10 -13.15 -31.90
N SER A 89 -4.93 -13.82 -31.08
CA SER A 89 -5.50 -15.13 -31.40
C SER A 89 -6.49 -15.07 -32.58
N ALA A 90 -7.21 -13.95 -32.75
CA ALA A 90 -8.13 -13.74 -33.86
C ALA A 90 -7.40 -13.51 -35.19
N ARG A 91 -6.28 -12.77 -35.18
CA ARG A 91 -5.45 -12.52 -36.39
C ARG A 91 -4.71 -13.76 -36.89
N ALA A 92 -4.46 -14.75 -36.04
CA ALA A 92 -3.80 -16.01 -36.43
C ALA A 92 -4.66 -16.90 -37.34
N ARG A 93 -5.98 -16.67 -37.40
CA ARG A 93 -6.92 -17.48 -38.20
C ARG A 93 -7.09 -16.91 -39.61
N LYS A 94 -5.99 -16.79 -40.37
CA LYS A 94 -6.08 -16.52 -41.82
C LYS A 94 -6.63 -17.76 -42.52
N LYS A 95 -7.82 -17.66 -43.11
CA LYS A 95 -8.49 -18.74 -43.87
C LYS A 95 -7.59 -19.17 -45.03
N LYS A 96 -7.12 -20.43 -45.04
CA LYS A 96 -6.48 -21.02 -46.23
C LYS A 96 -7.55 -21.08 -47.34
N ARG A 97 -7.27 -20.42 -48.47
CA ARG A 97 -7.96 -20.65 -49.74
C ARG A 97 -7.45 -21.93 -50.37
#